data_AF-A0A965PTM2-F1
#
_entry.id   AF-A0A965PTM2-F1
#
_cell.length_a   1.000
_cell.length_b   1.000
_cell.length_c   1.000
_cell.angle_alpha   90.00
_cell.angle_beta   90.00
_cell.angle_gamma   90.00
#
_symmetry.space_group_name_H-M   'P 1'
#
loop_
_entity.id
_entity.type
_entity.pdbx_description
1 polymer ?
#
loop_
_entity_poly.entity_id
_entity_poly.type
_entity_poly.pdbx_seq_one_letter_code
_entity_poly.pdbx_strand_id
1 'polypeptide(L)'
;MVEDFPVGKVLIDVGRRYITVYRCDGNGYVQDEERFKLPWMIDRKDAVDLANAVFNTAYAWSDATVNPPAARGGDQSADSG
;
A
#
# COMPACT_ATOMS: atom_id res chain seq x y z
N MET A 1 9.51 -20.78 -12.83
CA MET A 1 8.13 -20.88 -12.32
C MET A 1 7.67 -19.45 -12.13
N VAL A 2 6.70 -19.00 -12.93
CA VAL A 2 6.05 -17.71 -12.65
C VAL A 2 5.13 -18.00 -11.48
N GLU A 3 5.45 -17.47 -10.30
CA GLU A 3 4.51 -17.54 -9.18
C GLU A 3 3.24 -16.81 -9.63
N ASP A 4 2.09 -17.49 -9.55
CA ASP A 4 0.78 -16.86 -9.74
C ASP A 4 0.61 -15.85 -8.61
N PHE A 5 1.03 -14.61 -8.83
CA PHE A 5 0.77 -13.54 -7.89
C PHE A 5 -0.75 -13.42 -7.74
N PRO A 6 -1.29 -13.46 -6.51
CA PRO A 6 -2.72 -13.33 -6.31
C PRO A 6 -3.20 -12.00 -6.90
N VAL A 7 -4.04 -12.09 -7.93
CA VAL A 7 -4.67 -10.92 -8.54
C VAL A 7 -5.77 -10.44 -7.62
N GLY A 8 -5.45 -9.44 -6.81
CA GLY A 8 -6.36 -8.82 -5.86
C GLY A 8 -6.19 -7.30 -5.83
N LYS A 9 -7.14 -6.62 -5.20
CA LYS A 9 -7.09 -5.18 -4.98
C LYS A 9 -7.21 -4.92 -3.48
N VAL A 10 -6.50 -3.90 -3.01
CA VAL A 10 -6.69 -3.36 -1.67
C VAL A 10 -7.24 -1.94 -1.83
N LEU A 11 -8.38 -1.68 -1.20
CA LEU A 11 -8.97 -0.34 -1.13
C LEU A 11 -8.84 0.16 0.30
N ILE A 12 -8.38 1.40 0.48
CA ILE A 12 -8.28 2.03 1.79
C ILE A 12 -9.13 3.29 1.77
N ASP A 13 -10.23 3.28 2.52
CA ASP A 13 -11.10 4.44 2.73
C ASP A 13 -10.65 5.19 3.98
N VAL A 14 -10.28 6.46 3.82
CA VAL A 14 -9.86 7.34 4.90
C VAL A 14 -10.96 8.35 5.18
N GLY A 15 -11.78 8.03 6.16
CA GLY A 15 -12.81 8.92 6.68
C GLY A 15 -12.32 9.80 7.83
N ARG A 16 -13.20 10.69 8.30
CA ARG A 16 -12.90 11.61 9.41
C ARG A 16 -12.89 10.97 10.79
N ARG A 17 -13.40 9.76 10.94
CA ARG A 17 -13.52 9.05 12.24
C ARG A 17 -13.06 7.61 12.17
N TYR A 18 -13.02 7.04 10.96
CA TYR A 18 -12.68 5.66 10.72
C TYR A 18 -11.81 5.58 9.48
N ILE A 19 -10.88 4.64 9.49
CA ILE A 19 -10.17 4.14 8.31
C ILE A 19 -10.66 2.72 8.09
N THR A 20 -11.04 2.38 6.87
CA THR A 20 -11.48 1.03 6.51
C THR A 20 -10.59 0.48 5.42
N VAL A 21 -10.08 -0.73 5.62
CA VAL A 21 -9.28 -1.46 4.64
C VAL A 21 -10.13 -2.60 4.10
N TYR A 22 -10.26 -2.66 2.78
CA TYR A 22 -10.98 -3.71 2.09
C TYR A 22 -9.99 -4.57 1.30
N ARG A 23 -10.07 -5.88 1.48
CA ARG A 23 -9.46 -6.85 0.57
C ARG A 23 -10.48 -7.21 -0.48
N CYS A 24 -10.14 -6.99 -1.74
CA CYS A 24 -10.99 -7.29 -2.87
C CYS A 24 -10.33 -8.34 -3.78
N ASP A 25 -11.17 -9.10 -4.48
CA ASP A 25 -10.71 -9.92 -5.61
C ASP A 25 -10.32 -9.05 -6.82
N GLY A 26 -9.84 -9.69 -7.89
CA GLY A 26 -9.47 -9.00 -9.14
C GLY A 26 -10.62 -8.21 -9.79
N ASN A 27 -11.86 -8.65 -9.60
CA ASN A 27 -13.06 -7.98 -10.12
C ASN A 27 -13.49 -6.78 -9.25
N GLY A 28 -12.93 -6.64 -8.05
CA GLY A 28 -13.24 -5.57 -7.11
C GLY A 28 -14.34 -5.92 -6.12
N TYR A 29 -14.79 -7.18 -6.04
CA TYR A 29 -15.71 -7.59 -4.98
C TYR A 29 -14.95 -7.71 -3.66
N VAL A 30 -15.52 -7.11 -2.61
CA VAL A 30 -14.98 -7.17 -1.24
C VAL A 30 -15.06 -8.61 -0.73
N GLN A 31 -13.92 -9.13 -0.30
CA GLN A 31 -13.75 -10.46 0.29
C GLN A 31 -13.55 -10.38 1.80
N ASP A 32 -13.02 -9.26 2.30
CA ASP A 32 -12.78 -9.01 3.71
C ASP A 32 -12.71 -7.51 4.01
N GLU A 33 -13.01 -7.12 5.24
CA GLU A 33 -12.90 -5.73 5.70
C GLU A 33 -12.36 -5.64 7.14
N GLU A 34 -11.50 -4.64 7.36
CA GLU A 34 -11.04 -4.27 8.70
C GLU A 34 -11.21 -2.78 8.92
N ARG A 35 -11.69 -2.40 10.11
CA ARG A 35 -12.02 -1.02 10.44
C ARG A 35 -11.28 -0.52 11.68
N PHE A 36 -10.56 0.58 11.50
CA PHE A 36 -9.81 1.27 12.54
C PHE A 36 -10.54 2.56 12.93
N LYS A 37 -10.80 2.74 14.23
CA LYS A 37 -11.41 3.96 14.76
C LYS A 37 -10.32 4.94 15.17
N LEU A 38 -10.39 6.17 14.65
CA LEU A 38 -9.50 7.24 15.06
C LEU A 38 -9.85 7.72 16.48
N PRO A 39 -8.87 8.14 17.31
CA PRO A 39 -9.13 8.51 18.70
C PRO A 39 -10.07 9.72 18.81
N TRP A 40 -9.96 10.70 17.91
CA TRP A 40 -10.89 11.83 17.74
C TRP A 40 -11.42 11.90 16.30
N MET A 41 -12.39 12.79 16.06
CA MET A 41 -12.81 13.11 14.70
C MET A 41 -11.86 14.15 14.13
N ILE A 42 -11.27 13.88 12.98
CA ILE A 42 -10.33 14.77 12.30
C ILE A 42 -11.05 15.72 11.34
N ASP A 43 -10.39 16.84 11.02
CA ASP A 43 -10.93 17.80 10.06
C ASP A 43 -10.78 17.29 8.63
N ARG A 44 -11.55 17.91 7.71
CA ARG A 44 -11.53 17.50 6.30
C ARG A 44 -10.13 17.62 5.70
N LYS A 45 -9.39 18.66 6.05
CA LYS A 45 -8.01 18.86 5.56
C LYS A 45 -7.10 17.75 6.07
N ASP A 46 -7.15 17.46 7.36
CA ASP A 46 -6.34 16.40 7.96
C ASP A 46 -6.68 15.02 7.40
N ALA A 47 -7.95 14.76 7.06
CA ALA A 47 -8.35 13.52 6.41
C ALA A 47 -7.71 13.36 5.02
N VAL A 48 -7.59 14.44 4.24
CA VAL A 48 -6.91 14.44 2.94
C VAL A 48 -5.39 14.22 3.12
N ASP A 49 -4.78 14.92 4.07
CA ASP A 49 -3.35 14.79 4.35
C ASP A 49 -3.03 13.35 4.82
N LEU A 50 -3.89 12.77 5.66
CA LEU A 50 -3.80 11.38 6.10
C LEU A 50 -4.00 10.39 4.95
N ALA A 51 -4.97 10.61 4.06
CA ALA A 51 -5.20 9.76 2.90
C ALA A 51 -3.95 9.69 2.00
N ASN A 52 -3.28 10.83 1.77
CA ASN A 52 -2.03 10.88 1.01
C ASN A 52 -0.90 10.11 1.71
N ALA A 53 -0.78 10.26 3.04
CA ALA A 53 0.24 9.54 3.81
C ALA A 53 0.01 8.02 3.79
N VAL A 54 -1.25 7.58 3.94
CA VAL A 54 -1.65 6.18 3.84
C VAL A 54 -1.36 5.61 2.46
N PHE A 55 -1.72 6.35 1.39
CA PHE A 55 -1.42 5.94 0.02
C PHE A 55 0.09 5.77 -0.21
N ASN A 56 0.90 6.75 0.16
CA ASN A 56 2.35 6.70 -0.03
C ASN A 56 2.96 5.51 0.73
N THR A 57 2.48 5.24 1.94
CA THR A 57 2.95 4.12 2.76
C THR A 57 2.58 2.78 2.14
N ALA A 58 1.31 2.61 1.74
CA ALA A 58 0.82 1.39 1.11
C ALA A 58 1.51 1.13 -0.23
N TYR A 59 1.72 2.18 -1.03
CA TYR A 59 2.43 2.09 -2.29
C TYR A 59 3.90 1.70 -2.08
N ALA A 60 4.61 2.34 -1.16
CA ALA A 60 6.00 2.00 -0.86
C ALA A 60 6.15 0.54 -0.39
N TRP A 61 5.23 0.06 0.45
CA TRP A 61 5.22 -1.34 0.87
C TRP A 61 4.94 -2.29 -0.29
N SER A 62 3.95 -1.97 -1.14
CA SER A 62 3.63 -2.77 -2.32
C SER A 62 4.79 -2.81 -3.31
N ASP A 63 5.43 -1.67 -3.55
CA ASP A 63 6.58 -1.56 -4.45
C ASP A 63 7.76 -2.38 -3.93
N ALA A 64 8.10 -2.26 -2.64
CA ALA A 64 9.16 -3.07 -2.03
C ALA A 64 8.86 -4.58 -2.06
N THR A 65 7.58 -4.97 -2.08
CA THR A 65 7.16 -6.37 -2.15
C THR A 65 7.24 -6.92 -3.58
N VAL A 66 6.82 -6.13 -4.58
CA VAL A 66 6.80 -6.53 -5.99
C VAL A 66 8.17 -6.38 -6.65
N ASN A 67 8.91 -5.35 -6.27
CA ASN A 67 10.25 -5.01 -6.74
C ASN A 67 11.24 -5.14 -5.56
N PRO A 68 11.48 -6.36 -5.02
CA PRO A 68 12.43 -6.51 -3.94
C PRO A 68 13.79 -5.97 -4.37
N PRO A 69 14.50 -5.23 -3.50
CA PRO A 69 15.83 -4.74 -3.86
C PRO A 69 16.67 -5.94 -4.27
N ALA A 70 17.21 -5.90 -5.50
CA ALA A 70 18.11 -6.94 -5.99
C ALA A 70 19.12 -7.20 -4.88
N ALA A 71 19.17 -8.44 -4.38
CA ALA A 71 20.14 -8.84 -3.38
C ALA A 71 21.48 -8.27 -3.85
N ARG A 72 22.09 -7.37 -3.06
CA ARG A 72 23.37 -6.75 -3.38
C ARG A 72 24.43 -7.87 -3.41
N GLY A 73 24.47 -8.62 -4.50
CA GLY A 73 25.52 -9.52 -4.94
C GLY A 73 26.30 -8.77 -6.00
N GLY A 74 27.59 -8.63 -5.76
CA GLY A 74 28.43 -7.58 -6.34
C GLY A 74 28.42 -7.47 -7.85
N ASP A 75 28.44 -6.23 -8.33
CA ASP A 75 29.49 -5.82 -9.25
C ASP A 75 29.77 -4.33 -9.05
N GLN A 76 30.73 -4.02 -8.17
CA GLN A 76 31.51 -2.80 -8.30
C GLN A 76 32.47 -3.05 -9.47
N SER A 77 32.01 -2.78 -10.68
CA SER A 77 32.92 -2.54 -11.79
C SER A 77 32.85 -1.05 -12.10
N ALA A 78 33.81 -0.35 -11.52
CA ALA A 78 34.18 1.00 -11.90
C ALA A 78 34.52 1.00 -13.39
N ASP A 79 33.92 1.93 -14.14
CA ASP A 79 34.56 2.40 -15.37
C ASP A 79 34.55 3.93 -15.37
N SER A 80 35.76 4.46 -15.26
CA SER A 80 36.10 5.86 -15.47
C SER A 80 36.79 5.90 -16.83
N GLY A 81 36.12 6.51 -17.82
CA GLY A 81 36.65 6.77 -19.15
C GLY A 81 36.12 8.09 -19.69
#